data_AF-A0A1X0QFP8-F1
#
_entry.id   AF-A0A1X0QFP8-F1
#
_cell.length_a   1.000
_cell.length_b   1.000
_cell.length_c   1.000
_cell.angle_alpha   90.00
_cell.angle_beta   90.00
_cell.angle_gamma   90.00
#
_symmetry.space_group_name_H-M   'P 1'
#
loop_
_entity.id
_entity.type
_entity.pdbx_description
1 polymer ?
#
loop_
_entity_poly.entity_id
_entity_poly.type
_entity_poly.pdbx_seq_one_letter_code
_entity_poly.pdbx_strand_id
1 'polypeptide(L)'
;MFKSEFKFLPNITEKFKMFKIEKKASELEMYVKDNLKTHFSVKGFYLLDDKLFELLLPVESYCSYLPFSIVTSIYNKPNTSYQVSFERLKSETLKLSSIHTINQKILVMASSDPNLSKIREVIKEKLVVDLDVPYVQATEYENVYQKDLHKKLHNKYVELRFLSNLTNCPLKNLINMESSNGIHTIIDFLFIKTLMNENVVPIKYNSKFTNIIYQKEYNKPYYYPTYCIQFNCVYSLILSIIDNNLSIDVNRKDFEVIQILLKDLIYKAFVEDCKGARLVLENFAEWVLKKSCYIPDQLRQYIISIHDKYITNLVKDLKSKQVKVISVSKNMVFVDSGQKTYDECIDYFKYIKEIVSQISGCEMLKLKPLKIMEKVAFIDSSLYFYVFEKEILSVTDAYNIPLEFFEMYFSDKMIDNEFVYSQVQKMTVESMKLMLRFLSYKRDIHGLASNCYKLMKTNEFEEENGYRHLLSVFCSYCKFENIIRKRCINCLKTIDKRVIELECINYLRYCYKQHFNGDRLCNRCDSYEVRKLKEYCSCGGKYVLKDFTEEINDLKAFVDTKRFDEEVSKVVEFIGNSDE
;
A
#
# COMPACT_ATOMS: atom_id res chain seq x y z
N MET A 1 0.40 -21.84 27.14
CA MET A 1 -0.75 -22.66 27.54
C MET A 1 -1.93 -21.71 27.73
N PHE A 2 -2.69 -21.43 26.68
CA PHE A 2 -3.82 -20.48 26.76
C PHE A 2 -5.09 -21.17 26.27
N LYS A 3 -5.95 -21.50 27.23
CA LYS A 3 -7.35 -21.86 27.03
C LYS A 3 -8.20 -20.59 27.12
N SER A 4 -9.04 -20.41 26.10
CA SER A 4 -10.40 -19.86 26.12
C SER A 4 -10.82 -18.89 27.23
N GLU A 5 -11.17 -17.65 26.85
CA GLU A 5 -12.34 -16.93 27.38
C GLU A 5 -12.95 -16.04 26.27
N PHE A 6 -13.84 -16.61 25.46
CA PHE A 6 -14.91 -15.86 24.79
C PHE A 6 -16.22 -16.50 25.26
N LYS A 7 -16.82 -15.92 26.31
CA LYS A 7 -18.22 -16.15 26.67
C LYS A 7 -18.89 -14.80 26.57
N PHE A 8 -19.79 -14.63 25.61
CA PHE A 8 -21.06 -13.89 25.68
C PHE A 8 -21.59 -13.66 24.26
N LEU A 9 -22.55 -14.49 23.84
CA LEU A 9 -23.58 -14.17 22.84
C LEU A 9 -24.77 -15.11 23.13
N PRO A 10 -25.91 -14.64 23.67
CA PRO A 10 -27.11 -15.45 23.80
C PRO A 10 -27.92 -15.49 22.50
N ASN A 11 -28.34 -16.71 22.13
CA ASN A 11 -29.51 -17.06 21.30
C ASN A 11 -29.68 -16.44 19.89
N ILE A 12 -28.91 -16.95 18.91
CA ILE A 12 -29.25 -16.85 17.46
C ILE A 12 -29.64 -18.23 16.88
N THR A 13 -29.78 -19.26 17.71
CA THR A 13 -30.01 -20.64 17.27
C THR A 13 -31.46 -21.03 16.94
N GLU A 14 -32.47 -20.18 17.16
CA GLU A 14 -33.88 -20.59 17.03
C GLU A 14 -34.63 -20.13 15.78
N LYS A 15 -34.00 -19.47 14.79
CA LYS A 15 -34.73 -18.97 13.59
C LYS A 15 -34.29 -19.48 12.22
N PHE A 16 -33.38 -20.44 12.12
CA PHE A 16 -33.11 -21.12 10.84
C PHE A 16 -33.63 -22.56 10.86
N LYS A 17 -34.95 -22.73 10.67
CA LYS A 17 -35.50 -23.99 10.18
C LYS A 17 -34.99 -24.21 8.76
N MET A 18 -33.95 -25.02 8.61
CA MET A 18 -33.51 -25.51 7.31
C MET A 18 -34.63 -26.34 6.67
N PHE A 19 -35.10 -25.92 5.50
CA PHE A 19 -35.85 -26.78 4.60
C PHE A 19 -34.87 -27.80 4.01
N LYS A 20 -34.95 -29.05 4.49
CA LYS A 20 -34.24 -30.18 3.92
C LYS A 20 -35.08 -30.70 2.75
N ILE A 21 -34.73 -30.29 1.51
CA ILE A 21 -35.28 -30.93 0.31
C ILE A 21 -34.33 -32.06 -0.06
N GLU A 22 -34.63 -33.27 0.40
CA GLU A 22 -34.03 -34.49 -0.13
C GLU A 22 -34.73 -34.83 -1.44
N LYS A 23 -34.11 -34.48 -2.58
CA LYS A 23 -34.47 -35.06 -3.87
C LYS A 23 -33.29 -35.88 -4.40
N LYS A 24 -33.58 -37.09 -4.89
CA LYS A 24 -32.60 -38.00 -5.49
C LYS A 24 -32.04 -37.36 -6.76
N ALA A 25 -30.73 -37.52 -6.98
CA ALA A 25 -29.97 -36.94 -8.10
C ALA A 25 -30.62 -37.15 -9.48
N SER A 26 -31.36 -38.26 -9.67
CA SER A 26 -32.07 -38.57 -10.91
C SER A 26 -33.25 -37.65 -11.23
N GLU A 27 -33.89 -37.03 -10.23
CA GLU A 27 -34.99 -36.07 -10.47
C GLU A 27 -34.47 -34.67 -10.85
N LEU A 28 -33.24 -34.33 -10.43
CA LEU A 28 -32.57 -33.08 -10.79
C LEU A 28 -32.11 -33.07 -12.25
N GLU A 29 -31.62 -34.21 -12.77
CA GLU A 29 -31.17 -34.31 -14.16
C GLU A 29 -32.31 -34.17 -15.18
N MET A 30 -33.51 -34.69 -14.88
CA MET A 30 -34.68 -34.48 -15.74
C MET A 30 -35.17 -33.03 -15.71
N TYR A 31 -35.14 -32.37 -14.55
CA TYR A 31 -35.57 -30.97 -14.42
C TYR A 31 -34.63 -29.99 -15.15
N VAL A 32 -33.33 -30.31 -15.19
CA VAL A 32 -32.30 -29.54 -15.92
C VAL A 32 -32.44 -29.73 -17.44
N LYS A 33 -32.75 -30.94 -17.92
CA LYS A 33 -32.90 -31.21 -19.35
C LYS A 33 -34.14 -30.60 -19.98
N ASP A 34 -35.27 -30.58 -19.27
CA ASP A 34 -36.54 -30.11 -19.85
C ASP A 34 -36.69 -28.57 -19.80
N ASN A 35 -36.03 -27.89 -18.86
CA ASN A 35 -36.14 -26.43 -18.71
C ASN A 35 -35.04 -25.61 -19.40
N LEU A 36 -33.93 -26.23 -19.86
CA LEU A 36 -32.85 -25.49 -20.54
C LEU A 36 -33.10 -25.21 -22.03
N LYS A 37 -34.19 -25.73 -22.62
CA LYS A 37 -34.45 -25.57 -24.07
C LYS A 37 -35.47 -24.50 -24.45
N THR A 38 -36.13 -23.81 -23.52
CA THR A 38 -37.04 -22.72 -23.90
C THR A 38 -36.91 -21.52 -22.96
N HIS A 39 -36.59 -20.37 -23.56
CA HIS A 39 -36.54 -19.02 -22.99
C HIS A 39 -35.31 -18.64 -22.15
N PHE A 40 -34.25 -18.13 -22.80
CA PHE A 40 -34.04 -16.69 -22.97
C PHE A 40 -32.77 -16.45 -23.80
N SER A 41 -32.90 -15.63 -24.83
CA SER A 41 -31.82 -15.16 -25.70
C SER A 41 -30.83 -14.28 -24.95
N VAL A 42 -29.71 -14.84 -24.50
CA VAL A 42 -28.52 -14.07 -24.08
C VAL A 42 -27.65 -13.79 -25.31
N LYS A 43 -28.23 -13.14 -26.33
CA LYS A 43 -27.48 -12.51 -27.43
C LYS A 43 -27.34 -11.02 -27.09
N GLY A 44 -26.46 -10.70 -26.14
CA GLY A 44 -26.21 -9.32 -25.73
C GLY A 44 -25.08 -9.08 -24.72
N PHE A 45 -24.54 -10.11 -24.07
CA PHE A 45 -23.49 -9.96 -23.04
C PHE A 45 -22.06 -10.30 -23.51
N TYR A 46 -21.87 -10.63 -24.78
CA TYR A 46 -20.56 -10.97 -25.33
C TYR A 46 -19.87 -9.74 -25.93
N LEU A 47 -19.33 -8.87 -25.09
CA LEU A 47 -18.30 -7.88 -25.47
C LEU A 47 -17.38 -7.53 -24.28
N LEU A 48 -17.12 -8.49 -23.39
CA LEU A 48 -16.09 -8.38 -22.34
C LEU A 48 -15.20 -9.63 -22.42
N ASP A 49 -14.17 -9.59 -23.26
CA ASP A 49 -13.09 -10.59 -23.34
C ASP A 49 -12.22 -10.55 -22.07
N ASP A 50 -12.75 -10.95 -20.91
CA ASP A 50 -11.96 -11.15 -19.69
C ASP A 50 -12.03 -12.61 -19.23
N LYS A 51 -10.85 -13.24 -19.14
CA LYS A 51 -10.67 -14.64 -18.71
C LYS A 51 -11.23 -14.91 -17.30
N LEU A 52 -11.45 -13.87 -16.49
CA LEU A 52 -12.12 -14.00 -15.20
C LEU A 52 -13.59 -14.43 -15.32
N PHE A 53 -14.30 -14.04 -16.38
CA PHE A 53 -15.70 -14.43 -16.57
C PHE A 53 -15.87 -15.90 -16.94
N GLU A 54 -14.90 -16.48 -17.66
CA GLU A 54 -14.89 -17.91 -17.99
C GLU A 54 -14.79 -18.80 -16.73
N LEU A 55 -14.22 -18.27 -15.64
CA LEU A 55 -14.00 -18.97 -14.37
C LEU A 55 -15.21 -18.91 -13.42
N LEU A 56 -16.24 -18.12 -13.74
CA LEU A 56 -17.49 -18.01 -12.97
C LEU A 56 -18.50 -19.12 -13.31
N LEU A 57 -18.21 -19.91 -14.35
CA LEU A 57 -18.98 -21.10 -14.70
C LEU A 57 -18.63 -22.26 -13.73
N PRO A 58 -19.61 -23.06 -13.29
CA PRO A 58 -19.38 -24.12 -12.30
C PRO A 58 -18.46 -25.20 -12.91
N VAL A 59 -17.21 -25.24 -12.47
CA VAL A 59 -16.28 -26.32 -12.79
C VAL A 59 -16.15 -27.21 -11.55
N GLU A 60 -16.82 -28.36 -11.57
CA GLU A 60 -16.53 -29.44 -10.64
C GLU A 60 -15.08 -29.90 -10.85
N SER A 61 -14.20 -29.63 -9.89
CA SER A 61 -12.91 -30.31 -9.83
C SER A 61 -12.42 -30.43 -8.38
N TYR A 62 -12.24 -31.68 -7.98
CA TYR A 62 -11.72 -32.08 -6.67
C TYR A 62 -10.18 -31.97 -6.62
N CYS A 63 -9.65 -31.56 -5.47
CA CYS A 63 -8.21 -31.47 -5.21
C CYS A 63 -7.57 -32.86 -5.01
N SER A 64 -6.48 -33.14 -5.73
CA SER A 64 -5.47 -34.12 -5.35
C SER A 64 -4.07 -33.48 -5.40
N TYR A 65 -3.11 -34.06 -4.67
CA TYR A 65 -1.73 -33.56 -4.50
C TYR A 65 -1.07 -33.13 -5.82
N LEU A 66 -0.61 -31.88 -5.89
CA LEU A 66 0.15 -31.35 -7.03
C LEU A 66 1.66 -31.49 -6.77
N PRO A 67 2.43 -32.22 -7.60
CA PRO A 67 3.88 -32.20 -7.55
C PRO A 67 4.44 -30.88 -8.14
N PHE A 68 5.45 -30.29 -7.49
CA PHE A 68 6.11 -29.06 -7.94
C PHE A 68 7.45 -29.35 -8.63
N SER A 69 7.82 -28.55 -9.63
CA SER A 69 9.17 -28.58 -10.24
C SER A 69 9.72 -27.16 -10.33
N ILE A 70 10.84 -26.91 -9.66
CA ILE A 70 11.51 -25.59 -9.66
C ILE A 70 12.23 -25.42 -10.99
N VAL A 71 12.08 -24.29 -11.68
CA VAL A 71 12.88 -24.00 -12.89
C VAL A 71 13.64 -22.70 -12.71
N THR A 72 14.90 -22.81 -12.32
CA THR A 72 15.81 -21.68 -12.24
C THR A 72 16.51 -21.53 -13.58
N SER A 73 16.38 -20.36 -14.20
CA SER A 73 17.12 -20.00 -15.41
C SER A 73 18.61 -19.83 -15.06
N ILE A 74 19.43 -20.82 -15.44
CA ILE A 74 20.89 -20.72 -15.40
C ILE A 74 21.34 -20.32 -16.81
N TYR A 75 21.78 -19.07 -17.02
CA TYR A 75 22.22 -18.63 -18.35
C TYR A 75 23.71 -18.92 -18.55
N ASN A 76 24.03 -19.96 -19.33
CA ASN A 76 25.39 -20.20 -19.85
C ASN A 76 25.41 -19.98 -21.38
N LYS A 77 25.76 -18.76 -21.82
CA LYS A 77 26.14 -18.36 -23.19
C LYS A 77 25.13 -18.71 -24.34
N PRO A 78 25.28 -18.14 -25.57
CA PRO A 78 24.14 -17.65 -26.34
C PRO A 78 23.29 -18.67 -27.10
N ASN A 79 23.42 -19.98 -26.89
CA ASN A 79 22.52 -20.96 -27.50
C ASN A 79 22.04 -21.98 -26.46
N THR A 80 20.85 -21.72 -25.91
CA THR A 80 19.97 -22.66 -25.17
C THR A 80 20.62 -23.57 -24.12
N SER A 81 20.40 -23.26 -22.84
CA SER A 81 20.31 -24.29 -21.78
C SER A 81 19.42 -23.83 -20.62
N TYR A 82 18.52 -24.72 -20.16
CA TYR A 82 17.68 -24.59 -18.96
C TYR A 82 17.89 -25.85 -18.11
N GLN A 83 18.18 -25.70 -16.82
CA GLN A 83 18.29 -26.83 -15.89
C GLN A 83 17.87 -26.40 -14.46
N VAL A 84 16.98 -27.15 -13.79
CA VAL A 84 17.32 -28.15 -12.75
C VAL A 84 16.05 -28.77 -12.16
N SER A 85 16.11 -30.09 -11.97
CA SER A 85 15.17 -31.01 -11.33
C SER A 85 15.33 -31.09 -9.81
N PHE A 86 14.28 -31.49 -9.08
CA PHE A 86 14.45 -32.29 -7.86
C PHE A 86 13.43 -33.43 -7.80
N GLU A 87 13.81 -34.59 -8.33
CA GLU A 87 13.27 -35.88 -7.89
C GLU A 87 14.45 -36.67 -7.29
N ARG A 88 14.27 -37.16 -6.07
CA ARG A 88 15.24 -38.02 -5.39
C ARG A 88 15.15 -39.43 -5.96
N LEU A 89 15.44 -39.62 -7.25
CA LEU A 89 15.56 -40.92 -7.91
C LEU A 89 16.71 -40.88 -8.91
N LYS A 90 17.64 -41.82 -8.71
CA LYS A 90 18.86 -42.05 -9.49
C LYS A 90 18.60 -42.01 -11.00
N SER A 91 19.26 -41.11 -11.73
CA SER A 91 19.98 -41.39 -12.99
C SER A 91 20.35 -40.08 -13.71
N GLU A 92 21.60 -40.02 -14.14
CA GLU A 92 22.15 -38.99 -15.01
C GLU A 92 21.75 -39.25 -16.46
N THR A 93 21.20 -38.25 -17.17
CA THR A 93 21.67 -37.75 -18.49
C THR A 93 20.63 -36.84 -19.17
N LEU A 94 21.14 -35.78 -19.79
CA LEU A 94 20.40 -34.79 -20.58
C LEU A 94 19.94 -35.32 -21.94
N LYS A 95 18.70 -34.97 -22.34
CA LYS A 95 18.31 -34.63 -23.72
C LYS A 95 17.03 -33.80 -23.72
N LEU A 96 17.09 -32.61 -24.33
CA LEU A 96 15.95 -31.73 -24.58
C LEU A 96 15.25 -32.23 -25.85
N SER A 97 14.24 -33.09 -25.66
CA SER A 97 13.28 -33.45 -26.71
C SER A 97 11.91 -33.46 -26.07
N SER A 98 11.03 -32.56 -26.52
CA SER A 98 9.59 -32.48 -26.22
C SER A 98 9.22 -32.79 -24.75
N ILE A 99 8.92 -31.77 -23.95
CA ILE A 99 8.24 -31.99 -22.66
C ILE A 99 6.78 -32.38 -22.96
N HIS A 100 6.57 -33.61 -23.42
CA HIS A 100 5.33 -34.34 -23.21
C HIS A 100 5.45 -34.99 -21.84
N THR A 101 4.94 -34.31 -20.81
CA THR A 101 4.77 -34.93 -19.50
C THR A 101 3.29 -35.00 -19.19
N ILE A 102 2.80 -36.24 -19.25
CA ILE A 102 1.58 -36.72 -18.61
C ILE A 102 1.63 -36.24 -17.14
N ASN A 103 0.61 -35.51 -16.70
CA ASN A 103 0.45 -34.84 -15.40
C ASN A 103 1.13 -33.45 -15.24
N GLN A 104 0.29 -32.45 -14.97
CA GLN A 104 0.60 -31.02 -14.94
C GLN A 104 1.67 -30.67 -13.88
N LYS A 105 2.86 -30.21 -14.32
CA LYS A 105 3.92 -29.68 -13.46
C LYS A 105 3.83 -28.15 -13.37
N ILE A 106 3.89 -27.60 -12.15
CA ILE A 106 3.97 -26.15 -11.90
C ILE A 106 5.42 -25.71 -12.03
N LEU A 107 5.68 -24.71 -12.88
CA LEU A 107 6.98 -24.05 -13.04
C LEU A 107 7.11 -22.90 -12.04
N VAL A 108 8.31 -22.71 -11.53
CA VAL A 108 8.64 -21.62 -10.59
C VAL A 108 9.63 -20.71 -11.27
N MET A 109 9.38 -19.40 -11.31
CA MET A 109 10.29 -18.41 -11.92
C MET A 109 10.74 -17.35 -10.91
N ALA A 110 11.96 -16.82 -11.07
CA ALA A 110 12.40 -15.65 -10.32
C ALA A 110 11.77 -14.38 -10.92
N SER A 111 11.02 -13.62 -10.12
CA SER A 111 10.36 -12.38 -10.57
C SER A 111 11.34 -11.26 -10.93
N SER A 112 12.62 -11.41 -10.58
CA SER A 112 13.71 -10.49 -10.92
C SER A 112 14.43 -10.85 -12.23
N ASP A 113 14.03 -11.91 -12.95
CA ASP A 113 14.68 -12.34 -14.18
C ASP A 113 14.50 -11.28 -15.30
N PRO A 114 15.60 -10.75 -15.89
CA PRO A 114 15.54 -9.73 -16.94
C PRO A 114 14.88 -10.24 -18.25
N ASN A 115 14.74 -11.55 -18.44
CA ASN A 115 14.11 -12.18 -19.61
C ASN A 115 12.71 -12.73 -19.31
N LEU A 116 12.09 -12.37 -18.18
CA LEU A 116 10.78 -12.89 -17.75
C LEU A 116 9.73 -12.84 -18.85
N SER A 117 9.68 -11.76 -19.63
CA SER A 117 8.75 -11.59 -20.75
C SER A 117 8.94 -12.63 -21.85
N LYS A 118 10.19 -12.85 -22.29
CA LYS A 118 10.54 -13.86 -23.31
C LYS A 118 10.32 -15.28 -22.80
N ILE A 119 10.66 -15.56 -21.55
CA ILE A 119 10.45 -16.87 -20.94
C ILE A 119 8.95 -17.18 -20.87
N ARG A 120 8.13 -16.23 -20.40
CA ARG A 120 6.66 -16.34 -20.39
C ARG A 120 6.10 -16.62 -21.77
N GLU A 121 6.71 -16.08 -22.83
CA GLU A 121 6.26 -16.39 -24.19
C GLU A 121 6.50 -17.83 -24.62
N VAL A 122 7.60 -18.44 -24.16
CA VAL A 122 7.95 -19.84 -24.45
C VAL A 122 7.12 -20.82 -23.63
N ILE A 123 6.67 -20.43 -22.44
CA ILE A 123 5.92 -21.31 -21.50
C ILE A 123 4.44 -20.94 -21.35
N LYS A 124 3.85 -20.22 -22.32
CA LYS A 124 2.44 -19.73 -22.27
C LYS A 124 1.40 -20.80 -21.90
N GLU A 125 1.66 -22.06 -22.21
CA GLU A 125 0.75 -23.20 -21.95
C GLU A 125 0.94 -23.86 -20.58
N LYS A 126 1.92 -23.44 -19.78
CA LYS A 126 2.28 -24.05 -18.49
C LYS A 126 1.82 -23.21 -17.31
N LEU A 127 1.61 -23.86 -16.17
CA LEU A 127 1.34 -23.20 -14.90
C LEU A 127 2.63 -22.61 -14.35
N VAL A 128 2.66 -21.30 -14.08
CA VAL A 128 3.85 -20.61 -13.60
C VAL A 128 3.56 -19.84 -12.32
N VAL A 129 4.41 -20.04 -11.31
CA VAL A 129 4.42 -19.30 -10.05
C VAL A 129 5.66 -18.43 -10.02
N ASP A 130 5.48 -17.12 -9.95
CA ASP A 130 6.58 -16.18 -9.76
C ASP A 130 6.95 -16.08 -8.28
N LEU A 131 8.26 -16.10 -8.01
CA LEU A 131 8.81 -15.90 -6.67
C LEU A 131 9.79 -14.74 -6.67
N ASP A 132 9.67 -13.94 -5.61
CA ASP A 132 10.62 -12.85 -5.33
C ASP A 132 11.94 -13.39 -4.81
N VAL A 133 12.79 -13.80 -5.74
CA VAL A 133 14.14 -14.34 -5.51
C VAL A 133 15.11 -13.52 -6.36
N PRO A 134 16.24 -13.05 -5.79
CA PRO A 134 17.27 -12.38 -6.58
C PRO A 134 17.82 -13.32 -7.66
N TYR A 135 18.13 -12.77 -8.83
CA TYR A 135 18.88 -13.47 -9.85
C TYR A 135 20.32 -13.69 -9.36
N VAL A 136 20.76 -14.95 -9.26
CA VAL A 136 22.08 -15.34 -8.75
C VAL A 136 22.80 -16.18 -9.79
N GLN A 137 24.09 -15.90 -10.06
CA GLN A 137 24.91 -16.72 -10.96
C GLN A 137 25.18 -18.10 -10.35
N ALA A 138 25.29 -19.15 -11.17
CA ALA A 138 25.34 -20.55 -10.75
C ALA A 138 26.44 -20.89 -9.71
N THR A 139 27.49 -20.08 -9.63
CA THR A 139 28.63 -20.29 -8.72
C THR A 139 28.33 -19.94 -7.26
N GLU A 140 27.25 -19.21 -6.97
CA GLU A 140 26.86 -18.82 -5.61
C GLU A 140 25.65 -19.62 -5.07
N TYR A 141 25.16 -20.60 -5.85
CA TYR A 141 23.93 -21.37 -5.63
C TYR A 141 24.04 -22.49 -4.56
N GLU A 142 24.87 -22.29 -3.54
CA GLU A 142 25.08 -23.28 -2.47
C GLU A 142 23.86 -23.40 -1.53
N ASN A 143 23.89 -24.44 -0.68
CA ASN A 143 22.85 -24.93 0.25
C ASN A 143 22.00 -23.88 0.99
N VAL A 144 22.48 -22.65 1.19
CA VAL A 144 21.76 -21.54 1.82
C VAL A 144 20.63 -21.01 0.91
N TYR A 145 20.90 -20.80 -0.39
CA TYR A 145 19.89 -20.32 -1.34
C TYR A 145 18.79 -21.36 -1.60
N GLN A 146 19.13 -22.65 -1.58
CA GLN A 146 18.14 -23.72 -1.71
C GLN A 146 17.13 -23.74 -0.56
N LYS A 147 17.60 -23.61 0.69
CA LYS A 147 16.71 -23.57 1.87
C LYS A 147 15.76 -22.38 1.83
N ASP A 148 16.25 -21.21 1.45
CA ASP A 148 15.42 -20.00 1.34
C ASP A 148 14.42 -20.08 0.18
N LEU A 149 14.83 -20.64 -0.96
CA LEU A 149 13.95 -20.89 -2.10
C LEU A 149 12.82 -21.87 -1.74
N HIS A 150 13.16 -23.00 -1.10
CA HIS A 150 12.19 -23.98 -0.63
C HIS A 150 11.21 -23.38 0.38
N LYS A 151 11.69 -22.55 1.30
CA LYS A 151 10.85 -21.85 2.27
C LYS A 151 9.88 -20.88 1.59
N LYS A 152 10.37 -20.08 0.63
CA LYS A 152 9.52 -19.16 -0.17
C LYS A 152 8.47 -19.92 -0.99
N LEU A 153 8.84 -21.03 -1.61
CA LEU A 153 7.93 -21.91 -2.34
C LEU A 153 6.84 -22.50 -1.46
N HIS A 154 7.25 -23.05 -0.32
CA HIS A 154 6.32 -23.64 0.63
C HIS A 154 5.31 -22.60 1.10
N ASN A 155 5.78 -21.40 1.47
CA ASN A 155 4.91 -20.29 1.87
C ASN A 155 3.91 -19.93 0.77
N LYS A 156 4.39 -19.82 -0.49
CA LYS A 156 3.54 -19.50 -1.63
C LYS A 156 2.47 -20.55 -1.91
N TYR A 157 2.83 -21.83 -1.82
CA TYR A 157 1.87 -22.92 -1.94
C TYR A 157 0.82 -22.89 -0.82
N VAL A 158 1.25 -22.63 0.41
CA VAL A 158 0.36 -22.54 1.57
C VAL A 158 -0.63 -21.37 1.41
N GLU A 159 -0.16 -20.21 0.93
CA GLU A 159 -1.03 -19.06 0.58
C GLU A 159 -2.07 -19.44 -0.48
N LEU A 160 -1.65 -20.05 -1.58
CA LEU A 160 -2.55 -20.49 -2.64
C LEU A 160 -3.58 -21.50 -2.14
N ARG A 161 -3.19 -22.43 -1.26
CA ARG A 161 -4.13 -23.37 -0.62
C ARG A 161 -5.16 -22.66 0.23
N PHE A 162 -4.75 -21.65 1.00
CA PHE A 162 -5.69 -20.85 1.79
C PHE A 162 -6.66 -20.07 0.91
N LEU A 163 -6.20 -19.54 -0.22
CA LEU A 163 -7.03 -18.84 -1.19
C LEU A 163 -7.99 -19.79 -1.92
N SER A 164 -7.55 -21.02 -2.22
CA SER A 164 -8.39 -22.08 -2.80
C SER A 164 -9.54 -22.43 -1.88
N ASN A 165 -9.27 -22.60 -0.58
CA ASN A 165 -10.30 -22.86 0.42
C ASN A 165 -11.29 -21.69 0.57
N LEU A 166 -10.85 -20.44 0.40
CA LEU A 166 -11.73 -19.27 0.47
C LEU A 166 -12.64 -19.16 -0.76
N THR A 167 -12.05 -19.31 -1.95
CA THR A 167 -12.71 -19.05 -3.24
C THR A 167 -13.48 -20.24 -3.77
N ASN A 168 -13.22 -21.44 -3.24
CA ASN A 168 -13.59 -22.73 -3.82
C ASN A 168 -13.10 -22.89 -5.28
N CYS A 169 -12.05 -22.16 -5.66
CA CYS A 169 -11.44 -22.28 -6.97
C CYS A 169 -10.28 -23.29 -6.94
N PRO A 170 -10.11 -24.13 -7.97
CA PRO A 170 -8.95 -25.01 -8.09
C PRO A 170 -7.64 -24.23 -8.09
N LEU A 171 -6.60 -24.77 -7.45
CA LEU A 171 -5.27 -24.16 -7.39
C LEU A 171 -4.73 -23.76 -8.77
N LYS A 172 -5.01 -24.58 -9.80
CA LYS A 172 -4.64 -24.31 -11.19
C LYS A 172 -5.16 -22.95 -11.68
N ASN A 173 -6.42 -22.64 -11.37
CA ASN A 173 -7.06 -21.40 -11.80
C ASN A 173 -6.53 -20.22 -10.99
N LEU A 174 -6.25 -20.42 -9.70
CA LEU A 174 -5.65 -19.39 -8.85
C LEU A 174 -4.21 -19.04 -9.28
N ILE A 175 -3.40 -20.02 -9.68
CA ILE A 175 -2.06 -19.78 -10.21
C ILE A 175 -2.14 -18.94 -11.49
N ASN A 176 -3.08 -19.26 -12.39
CA ASN A 176 -3.30 -18.47 -13.60
C ASN A 176 -3.74 -17.04 -13.27
N MET A 177 -4.66 -16.86 -12.31
CA MET A 177 -5.08 -15.54 -11.85
C MET A 177 -3.89 -14.75 -11.24
N GLU A 178 -3.11 -15.39 -10.38
CA GLU A 178 -2.00 -14.76 -9.67
C GLU A 178 -0.85 -14.33 -10.60
N SER A 179 -0.60 -15.08 -11.67
CA SER A 179 0.44 -14.78 -12.67
C SER A 179 0.25 -13.43 -13.39
N SER A 180 -0.97 -12.88 -13.36
CA SER A 180 -1.34 -11.63 -14.03
C SER A 180 -1.10 -10.38 -13.18
N ASN A 181 -1.51 -10.39 -11.89
CA ASN A 181 -1.38 -9.24 -10.99
C ASN A 181 -1.38 -9.63 -9.48
N GLY A 182 -0.93 -10.84 -9.17
CA GLY A 182 -0.85 -11.34 -7.80
C GLY A 182 -2.22 -11.63 -7.17
N ILE A 183 -2.28 -11.56 -5.83
CA ILE A 183 -3.51 -11.74 -5.05
C ILE A 183 -4.64 -10.78 -5.45
N HIS A 184 -4.32 -9.60 -6.00
CA HIS A 184 -5.31 -8.60 -6.40
C HIS A 184 -6.29 -9.11 -7.45
N THR A 185 -5.86 -9.98 -8.37
CA THR A 185 -6.75 -10.63 -9.36
C THR A 185 -7.77 -11.56 -8.69
N ILE A 186 -7.40 -12.19 -7.58
CA ILE A 186 -8.31 -13.04 -6.79
C ILE A 186 -9.34 -12.17 -6.05
N ILE A 187 -8.93 -11.00 -5.57
CA ILE A 187 -9.84 -10.04 -4.95
C ILE A 187 -10.81 -9.47 -6.01
N ASP A 188 -10.33 -9.16 -7.21
CA ASP A 188 -11.19 -8.78 -8.35
C ASP A 188 -12.22 -9.89 -8.65
N PHE A 189 -11.80 -11.17 -8.68
CA PHE A 189 -12.73 -12.30 -8.87
C PHE A 189 -13.82 -12.35 -7.79
N LEU A 190 -13.45 -12.24 -6.50
CA LEU A 190 -14.40 -12.22 -5.40
C LEU A 190 -15.37 -11.04 -5.51
N PHE A 191 -14.86 -9.85 -5.86
CA PHE A 191 -15.67 -8.65 -6.02
C PHE A 191 -16.65 -8.76 -7.19
N ILE A 192 -16.22 -9.25 -8.35
CA ILE A 192 -17.10 -9.49 -9.51
C ILE A 192 -18.20 -10.47 -9.16
N LYS A 193 -17.87 -11.56 -8.45
CA LYS A 193 -18.86 -12.52 -7.98
C LYS A 193 -19.90 -11.87 -7.08
N THR A 194 -19.49 -10.98 -6.16
CA THR A 194 -20.43 -10.25 -5.31
C THR A 194 -21.26 -9.23 -6.11
N LEU A 195 -20.66 -8.50 -7.05
CA LEU A 195 -21.39 -7.59 -7.95
C LEU A 195 -22.50 -8.32 -8.70
N MET A 196 -22.20 -9.49 -9.26
CA MET A 196 -23.18 -10.30 -9.99
C MET A 196 -24.30 -10.82 -9.09
N ASN A 197 -23.98 -11.27 -7.87
CA ASN A 197 -24.99 -11.69 -6.90
C ASN A 197 -25.95 -10.54 -6.52
N GLU A 198 -25.44 -9.32 -6.48
CA GLU A 198 -26.22 -8.10 -6.16
C GLU A 198 -26.81 -7.41 -7.41
N ASN A 199 -26.83 -8.09 -8.56
CA ASN A 199 -27.35 -7.57 -9.84
C ASN A 199 -26.71 -6.25 -10.30
N VAL A 200 -25.43 -6.04 -10.00
CA VAL A 200 -24.63 -4.91 -10.48
C VAL A 200 -23.73 -5.37 -11.63
N VAL A 201 -23.77 -4.64 -12.75
CA VAL A 201 -22.95 -4.98 -13.93
C VAL A 201 -21.48 -4.64 -13.65
N PRO A 202 -20.56 -5.61 -13.73
CA PRO A 202 -19.14 -5.34 -13.60
C PRO A 202 -18.64 -4.55 -14.82
N ILE A 203 -18.05 -3.38 -14.58
CA ILE A 203 -17.46 -2.55 -15.61
C ILE A 203 -15.96 -2.53 -15.40
N LYS A 204 -15.21 -2.88 -16.44
CA LYS A 204 -13.75 -2.77 -16.45
C LYS A 204 -13.37 -1.36 -16.87
N TYR A 205 -12.72 -0.64 -15.97
CA TYR A 205 -12.21 0.70 -16.21
C TYR A 205 -10.76 0.61 -16.71
N ASN A 206 -10.45 1.40 -17.73
CA ASN A 206 -9.06 1.71 -18.06
C ASN A 206 -8.52 2.69 -17.01
N SER A 207 -8.27 2.21 -15.80
CA SER A 207 -7.72 2.98 -14.67
C SER A 207 -6.24 3.32 -14.91
N LYS A 208 -5.97 4.13 -15.95
CA LYS A 208 -4.62 4.62 -16.24
C LYS A 208 -4.28 5.91 -15.46
N PHE A 209 -5.25 6.51 -14.77
CA PHE A 209 -5.13 7.89 -14.26
C PHE A 209 -5.75 8.12 -12.88
N THR A 210 -5.45 7.25 -11.91
CA THR A 210 -5.73 7.58 -10.51
C THR A 210 -4.46 8.06 -9.85
N ASN A 211 -4.30 9.38 -9.73
CA ASN A 211 -3.43 9.89 -8.68
C ASN A 211 -4.31 10.35 -7.55
N ILE A 212 -4.10 9.69 -6.43
CA ILE A 212 -4.72 10.07 -5.18
C ILE A 212 -3.84 11.19 -4.63
N ILE A 213 -4.28 12.43 -4.81
CA ILE A 213 -3.74 13.58 -4.10
C ILE A 213 -4.29 13.49 -2.68
N TYR A 214 -3.48 13.06 -1.74
CA TYR A 214 -3.92 12.98 -0.34
C TYR A 214 -3.85 14.34 0.35
N GLN A 215 -4.71 14.58 1.33
CA GLN A 215 -4.59 15.77 2.17
C GLN A 215 -3.42 15.68 3.16
N LYS A 216 -3.00 16.86 3.62
CA LYS A 216 -1.81 17.17 4.43
C LYS A 216 -1.60 16.23 5.63
N GLU A 217 -0.35 15.82 5.86
CA GLU A 217 0.05 15.23 7.14
C GLU A 217 -0.09 16.25 8.26
N TYR A 218 -0.53 15.80 9.43
CA TYR A 218 -0.42 16.59 10.65
C TYR A 218 0.93 16.32 11.30
N ASN A 219 1.75 17.35 11.51
CA ASN A 219 3.03 17.25 12.19
C ASN A 219 3.16 18.41 13.17
N LYS A 220 3.55 18.13 14.42
CA LYS A 220 3.89 19.13 15.43
C LYS A 220 5.40 19.08 15.70
N PRO A 221 6.22 19.90 15.02
CA PRO A 221 7.66 19.96 15.25
C PRO A 221 7.97 20.40 16.68
N TYR A 222 8.76 19.63 17.41
CA TYR A 222 9.17 19.96 18.77
C TYR A 222 10.27 19.02 19.30
N TYR A 223 10.81 19.35 20.48
CA TYR A 223 11.58 18.43 21.30
C TYR A 223 10.70 17.75 22.35
N TYR A 224 10.57 16.43 22.27
CA TYR A 224 9.81 15.63 23.21
C TYR A 224 10.78 14.95 24.20
N PRO A 225 10.87 15.41 25.47
CA PRO A 225 11.81 14.89 26.46
C PRO A 225 11.31 13.63 27.18
N THR A 226 10.12 13.15 26.83
CA THR A 226 9.42 12.01 27.44
C THR A 226 9.18 10.92 26.41
N TYR A 227 8.79 9.73 26.91
CA TYR A 227 8.52 8.61 26.04
C TYR A 227 7.45 8.95 25.01
N CYS A 228 7.68 8.56 23.77
CA CYS A 228 6.72 8.74 22.68
C CYS A 228 6.44 7.39 22.02
N ILE A 229 5.20 7.20 21.57
CA ILE A 229 4.72 5.94 21.01
C ILE A 229 4.25 6.19 19.58
N GLN A 230 4.82 5.44 18.64
CA GLN A 230 4.35 5.38 17.26
C GLN A 230 3.58 4.08 17.07
N PHE A 231 2.34 4.16 16.60
CA PHE A 231 1.51 2.98 16.36
C PHE A 231 0.71 3.10 15.06
N ASN A 232 0.32 1.93 14.54
CA ASN A 232 -0.48 1.79 13.33
C ASN A 232 -1.91 1.38 13.69
N CYS A 233 -2.89 2.08 13.11
CA CYS A 233 -4.31 1.75 13.12
C CYS A 233 -4.60 0.70 12.03
N VAL A 234 -4.43 -0.57 12.39
CA VAL A 234 -4.57 -1.72 11.49
C VAL A 234 -6.04 -1.88 11.10
N TYR A 235 -6.28 -2.14 9.80
CA TYR A 235 -7.62 -2.27 9.20
C TYR A 235 -8.50 -1.00 9.26
N SER A 236 -7.95 0.16 9.60
CA SER A 236 -8.70 1.42 9.64
C SER A 236 -9.46 1.74 8.34
N LEU A 237 -8.86 1.48 7.16
CA LEU A 237 -9.56 1.65 5.88
C LEU A 237 -10.80 0.75 5.77
N ILE A 238 -10.67 -0.53 6.13
CA ILE A 238 -11.78 -1.50 6.07
C ILE A 238 -12.89 -1.09 7.04
N LEU A 239 -12.53 -0.71 8.27
CA LEU A 239 -13.50 -0.26 9.27
C LEU A 239 -14.20 1.03 8.84
N SER A 240 -13.46 1.97 8.24
CA SER A 240 -14.04 3.21 7.72
C SER A 240 -15.10 2.96 6.64
N ILE A 241 -14.93 1.92 5.81
CA ILE A 241 -15.92 1.54 4.78
C ILE A 241 -17.17 0.90 5.40
N ILE A 242 -17.02 0.13 6.48
CA ILE A 242 -18.12 -0.59 7.12
C ILE A 242 -18.90 0.30 8.10
N ASP A 243 -18.27 1.36 8.61
CA ASP A 243 -18.91 2.30 9.52
C ASP A 243 -20.11 2.99 8.84
N ASN A 244 -21.30 2.62 9.31
CA ASN A 244 -22.56 3.14 8.80
C ASN A 244 -22.68 4.66 9.01
N ASN A 245 -22.07 5.23 10.05
CA ASN A 245 -22.17 6.66 10.34
C ASN A 245 -21.41 7.52 9.33
N LEU A 246 -20.32 6.99 8.76
CA LEU A 246 -19.52 7.68 7.75
C LEU A 246 -20.01 7.40 6.32
N SER A 247 -20.83 6.37 6.14
CA SER A 247 -21.36 5.94 4.85
C SER A 247 -22.79 6.40 4.56
N ILE A 248 -23.42 7.17 5.44
CA ILE A 248 -24.78 7.71 5.25
C ILE A 248 -24.90 8.54 3.95
N ASP A 249 -23.82 9.21 3.54
CA ASP A 249 -23.81 10.09 2.37
C ASP A 249 -23.54 9.36 1.04
N VAL A 250 -23.42 8.02 1.02
CA VAL A 250 -23.05 7.23 -0.17
C VAL A 250 -24.24 6.58 -0.80
N ASN A 251 -24.89 7.29 -1.72
CA ASN A 251 -25.93 6.66 -2.52
C ASN A 251 -25.33 5.95 -3.76
N ARG A 252 -24.50 4.91 -3.54
CA ARG A 252 -23.88 4.11 -4.61
C ARG A 252 -23.92 2.61 -4.34
N LYS A 253 -24.57 1.86 -5.22
CA LYS A 253 -24.65 0.38 -5.15
C LYS A 253 -23.30 -0.32 -5.21
N ASP A 254 -22.34 0.19 -5.99
CA ASP A 254 -21.01 -0.41 -6.07
C ASP A 254 -20.22 -0.30 -4.76
N PHE A 255 -20.46 0.74 -3.96
CA PHE A 255 -19.93 0.86 -2.59
C PHE A 255 -20.61 -0.11 -1.62
N GLU A 256 -21.93 -0.27 -1.69
CA GLU A 256 -22.69 -1.25 -0.88
C GLU A 256 -22.18 -2.68 -1.13
N VAL A 257 -21.87 -3.03 -2.38
CA VAL A 257 -21.28 -4.33 -2.74
C VAL A 257 -19.92 -4.53 -2.09
N ILE A 258 -19.07 -3.49 -2.02
CA ILE A 258 -17.80 -3.55 -1.29
C ILE A 258 -18.05 -3.80 0.21
N GLN A 259 -19.05 -3.15 0.81
CA GLN A 259 -19.40 -3.39 2.21
C GLN A 259 -19.87 -4.84 2.44
N ILE A 260 -20.68 -5.40 1.54
CA ILE A 260 -21.14 -6.79 1.60
C ILE A 260 -19.93 -7.75 1.52
N LEU A 261 -19.05 -7.55 0.54
CA LEU A 261 -17.83 -8.34 0.38
C LEU A 261 -16.96 -8.28 1.64
N LEU A 262 -16.74 -7.09 2.20
CA LEU A 262 -15.93 -6.90 3.40
C LEU A 262 -16.55 -7.57 4.63
N LYS A 263 -17.87 -7.46 4.82
CA LYS A 263 -18.58 -8.11 5.93
C LYS A 263 -18.44 -9.63 5.86
N ASP A 264 -18.59 -10.23 4.67
CA ASP A 264 -18.37 -11.66 4.45
C ASP A 264 -16.92 -12.07 4.74
N LEU A 265 -15.94 -11.31 4.22
CA LEU A 265 -14.53 -11.60 4.46
C LEU A 265 -14.13 -11.48 5.93
N ILE A 266 -14.64 -10.48 6.65
CA ILE A 266 -14.40 -10.32 8.10
C ILE A 266 -14.99 -11.49 8.88
N TYR A 267 -16.24 -11.87 8.57
CA TYR A 267 -16.88 -13.02 9.19
C TYR A 267 -16.05 -14.29 8.99
N LYS A 268 -15.66 -14.60 7.74
CA LYS A 268 -14.81 -15.74 7.42
C LYS A 268 -13.44 -15.67 8.11
N ALA A 269 -12.81 -14.49 8.16
CA ALA A 269 -11.48 -14.31 8.71
C ALA A 269 -11.40 -14.46 10.24
N PHE A 270 -12.42 -13.99 10.96
CA PHE A 270 -12.38 -13.88 12.42
C PHE A 270 -13.34 -14.82 13.15
N VAL A 271 -14.45 -15.23 12.52
CA VAL A 271 -15.41 -16.18 13.10
C VAL A 271 -15.10 -17.61 12.63
N GLU A 272 -14.89 -17.81 11.33
CA GLU A 272 -14.60 -19.14 10.77
C GLU A 272 -13.09 -19.48 10.75
N ASP A 273 -12.22 -18.58 11.23
CA ASP A 273 -10.75 -18.71 11.21
C ASP A 273 -10.17 -19.03 9.81
N CYS A 274 -10.83 -18.55 8.74
CA CYS A 274 -10.39 -18.77 7.37
C CYS A 274 -9.15 -17.91 7.06
N LYS A 275 -7.99 -18.56 7.00
CA LYS A 275 -6.69 -17.92 6.69
C LYS A 275 -6.66 -17.23 5.32
N GLY A 276 -7.40 -17.75 4.34
CA GLY A 276 -7.50 -17.13 3.02
C GLY A 276 -8.18 -15.76 3.09
N ALA A 277 -9.23 -15.63 3.91
CA ALA A 277 -9.92 -14.36 4.10
C ALA A 277 -9.01 -13.31 4.77
N ARG A 278 -8.19 -13.73 5.76
CA ARG A 278 -7.17 -12.85 6.36
C ARG A 278 -6.18 -12.32 5.33
N LEU A 279 -5.67 -13.20 4.47
CA LEU A 279 -4.73 -12.83 3.40
C LEU A 279 -5.35 -11.81 2.44
N VAL A 280 -6.64 -11.95 2.10
CA VAL A 280 -7.37 -10.98 1.29
C VAL A 280 -7.52 -9.63 2.00
N LEU A 281 -7.92 -9.62 3.28
CA LEU A 281 -8.09 -8.38 4.06
C LEU A 281 -6.76 -7.61 4.20
N GLU A 282 -5.63 -8.31 4.34
CA GLU A 282 -4.29 -7.70 4.40
C GLU A 282 -3.90 -6.97 3.11
N ASN A 283 -4.40 -7.43 1.95
CA ASN A 283 -4.11 -6.85 0.63
C ASN A 283 -5.22 -5.95 0.10
N PHE A 284 -6.30 -5.77 0.87
CA PHE A 284 -7.49 -5.04 0.46
C PHE A 284 -7.19 -3.55 0.19
N ALA A 285 -6.36 -2.91 1.01
CA ALA A 285 -6.05 -1.49 0.86
C ALA A 285 -5.34 -1.17 -0.46
N GLU A 286 -4.29 -1.93 -0.81
CA GLU A 286 -3.59 -1.78 -2.08
C GLU A 286 -4.51 -2.10 -3.27
N TRP A 287 -5.38 -3.11 -3.12
CA TRP A 287 -6.37 -3.48 -4.14
C TRP A 287 -7.38 -2.36 -4.43
N VAL A 288 -8.09 -1.91 -3.39
CA VAL A 288 -9.19 -0.95 -3.51
C VAL A 288 -8.70 0.45 -3.89
N LEU A 289 -7.48 0.82 -3.49
CA LEU A 289 -6.92 2.14 -3.77
C LEU A 289 -6.12 2.21 -5.07
N LYS A 290 -5.50 1.11 -5.53
CA LYS A 290 -4.63 1.17 -6.73
C LYS A 290 -4.79 0.04 -7.75
N LYS A 291 -5.00 -1.20 -7.34
CA LYS A 291 -4.77 -2.35 -8.25
C LYS A 291 -5.98 -2.83 -9.03
N SER A 292 -7.19 -2.71 -8.46
CA SER A 292 -8.39 -3.17 -9.16
C SER A 292 -8.59 -2.41 -10.47
N CYS A 293 -9.05 -3.06 -11.53
CA CYS A 293 -9.56 -2.38 -12.72
C CYS A 293 -11.09 -2.27 -12.73
N TYR A 294 -11.77 -2.77 -11.70
CA TYR A 294 -13.23 -2.79 -11.57
C TYR A 294 -13.77 -1.72 -10.62
N ILE A 295 -12.88 -0.99 -9.95
CA ILE A 295 -13.24 0.12 -9.06
C ILE A 295 -12.95 1.44 -9.79
N PRO A 296 -13.98 2.29 -10.02
CA PRO A 296 -13.80 3.58 -10.67
C PRO A 296 -13.12 4.59 -9.76
N ASP A 297 -12.43 5.56 -10.38
CA ASP A 297 -11.62 6.58 -9.69
C ASP A 297 -12.44 7.38 -8.67
N GLN A 298 -13.68 7.73 -9.02
CA GLN A 298 -14.61 8.43 -8.13
C GLN A 298 -14.88 7.63 -6.84
N LEU A 299 -15.04 6.30 -6.95
CA LEU A 299 -15.28 5.44 -5.79
C LEU A 299 -14.02 5.35 -4.90
N ARG A 300 -12.83 5.36 -5.50
CA ARG A 300 -11.57 5.42 -4.73
C ARG A 300 -11.46 6.70 -3.95
N GLN A 301 -11.65 7.85 -4.60
CA GLN A 301 -11.60 9.16 -3.94
C GLN A 301 -12.59 9.23 -2.78
N TYR A 302 -13.76 8.64 -2.98
CA TYR A 302 -14.76 8.53 -1.95
C TYR A 302 -14.31 7.68 -0.76
N ILE A 303 -13.77 6.49 -1.01
CA ILE A 303 -13.19 5.60 0.02
C ILE A 303 -12.06 6.30 0.80
N ILE A 304 -11.20 7.05 0.11
CA ILE A 304 -10.11 7.84 0.72
C ILE A 304 -10.68 8.92 1.63
N SER A 305 -11.68 9.66 1.16
CA SER A 305 -12.33 10.71 1.95
C SER A 305 -12.96 10.15 3.23
N ILE A 306 -13.61 8.98 3.16
CA ILE A 306 -14.13 8.32 4.36
C ILE A 306 -12.99 7.91 5.30
N HIS A 307 -11.91 7.34 4.77
CA HIS A 307 -10.78 6.92 5.59
C HIS A 307 -10.12 8.10 6.31
N ASP A 308 -9.93 9.22 5.61
CA ASP A 308 -9.39 10.46 6.18
C ASP A 308 -10.32 11.02 7.27
N LYS A 309 -11.64 11.02 7.05
CA LYS A 309 -12.63 11.40 8.06
C LYS A 309 -12.56 10.49 9.28
N TYR A 310 -12.46 9.17 9.08
CA TYR A 310 -12.35 8.18 10.15
C TYR A 310 -11.11 8.42 11.02
N ILE A 311 -9.93 8.58 10.42
CA ILE A 311 -8.69 8.88 11.14
C ILE A 311 -8.78 10.24 11.84
N THR A 312 -9.34 11.25 11.17
CA THR A 312 -9.51 12.59 11.75
C THR A 312 -10.41 12.57 12.98
N ASN A 313 -11.53 11.83 12.94
CA ASN A 313 -12.43 11.67 14.07
C ASN A 313 -11.75 10.94 15.23
N LEU A 314 -11.07 9.83 14.96
CA LEU A 314 -10.26 9.12 15.95
C LEU A 314 -9.25 10.06 16.63
N VAL A 315 -8.53 10.88 15.87
CA VAL A 315 -7.54 11.83 16.40
C VAL A 315 -8.20 12.93 17.24
N LYS A 316 -9.37 13.43 16.83
CA LYS A 316 -10.14 14.39 17.62
C LYS A 316 -10.58 13.79 18.96
N ASP A 317 -11.05 12.55 18.96
CA ASP A 317 -11.48 11.85 20.16
C ASP A 317 -10.30 11.54 21.10
N LEU A 318 -9.16 11.13 20.55
CA LEU A 318 -7.93 10.97 21.35
C LEU A 318 -7.52 12.29 22.01
N LYS A 319 -7.56 13.41 21.26
CA LYS A 319 -7.27 14.74 21.80
C LYS A 319 -8.27 15.17 22.87
N SER A 320 -9.57 14.87 22.71
CA SER A 320 -10.59 15.18 23.72
C SER A 320 -10.37 14.40 25.02
N LYS A 321 -9.77 13.21 24.93
CA LYS A 321 -9.29 12.39 26.06
C LYS A 321 -7.87 12.76 26.53
N GLN A 322 -7.39 13.96 26.19
CA GLN A 322 -6.09 14.52 26.59
C GLN A 322 -4.86 13.75 26.07
N VAL A 323 -5.00 12.90 25.06
CA VAL A 323 -3.85 12.26 24.41
C VAL A 323 -3.11 13.28 23.55
N LYS A 324 -1.82 13.47 23.83
CA LYS A 324 -0.96 14.39 23.09
C LYS A 324 -0.52 13.82 21.74
N VAL A 325 -1.32 14.04 20.69
CA VAL A 325 -0.97 13.64 19.32
C VAL A 325 0.09 14.56 18.72
N ILE A 326 1.25 14.00 18.37
CA ILE A 326 2.41 14.65 17.76
C ILE A 326 2.24 14.73 16.24
N SER A 327 1.91 13.59 15.62
CA SER A 327 1.85 13.46 14.17
C SER A 327 0.82 12.43 13.75
N VAL A 328 0.24 12.65 12.57
CA VAL A 328 -0.65 11.72 11.87
C VAL A 328 -0.22 11.67 10.42
N SER A 329 0.12 10.46 9.96
CA SER A 329 0.47 10.18 8.57
C SER A 329 -0.28 8.92 8.15
N LYS A 330 -1.31 9.08 7.30
CA LYS A 330 -2.23 8.00 6.92
C LYS A 330 -2.85 7.36 8.16
N ASN A 331 -2.75 6.04 8.29
CA ASN A 331 -3.20 5.27 9.44
C ASN A 331 -2.12 5.10 10.54
N MET A 332 -1.03 5.87 10.49
CA MET A 332 -0.04 5.91 11.55
C MET A 332 -0.24 7.14 12.44
N VAL A 333 -0.24 6.91 13.75
CA VAL A 333 -0.39 7.95 14.77
C VAL A 333 0.83 7.94 15.68
N PHE A 334 1.34 9.13 15.97
CA PHE A 334 2.45 9.35 16.88
C PHE A 334 1.96 10.18 18.06
N VAL A 335 2.16 9.67 19.28
CA VAL A 335 1.74 10.32 20.53
C VAL A 335 2.91 10.51 21.49
N ASP A 336 2.88 11.60 22.25
CA ASP A 336 3.70 11.82 23.44
C ASP A 336 2.96 11.19 24.62
N SER A 337 3.60 10.24 25.32
CA SER A 337 3.00 9.60 26.49
C SER A 337 3.11 10.46 27.74
N GLY A 338 4.03 11.41 27.78
CA GLY A 338 4.39 12.19 28.96
C GLY A 338 5.07 11.35 30.06
N GLN A 339 5.29 10.06 29.85
CA GLN A 339 5.86 9.16 30.85
C GLN A 339 7.39 9.21 30.82
N LYS A 340 8.00 8.94 31.99
CA LYS A 340 9.46 8.96 32.15
C LYS A 340 10.09 7.57 32.18
N THR A 341 9.29 6.52 32.33
CA THR A 341 9.75 5.14 32.32
C THR A 341 9.08 4.34 31.20
N TYR A 342 9.73 3.26 30.78
CA TYR A 342 9.21 2.37 29.77
C TYR A 342 7.92 1.65 30.22
N ASP A 343 7.88 1.18 31.47
CA ASP A 343 6.73 0.42 31.99
C ASP A 343 5.47 1.31 32.08
N GLU A 344 5.59 2.53 32.60
CA GLU A 344 4.50 3.52 32.60
C GLU A 344 4.02 3.83 31.18
N CYS A 345 4.94 3.90 30.21
CA CYS A 345 4.60 4.12 28.80
C CYS A 345 3.81 2.95 28.20
N ILE A 346 4.15 1.71 28.57
CA ILE A 346 3.40 0.52 28.16
C ILE A 346 1.99 0.53 28.75
N ASP A 347 1.85 0.89 30.02
CA ASP A 347 0.53 1.01 30.67
C ASP A 347 -0.30 2.14 30.06
N TYR A 348 0.33 3.28 29.76
CA TYR A 348 -0.32 4.36 29.00
C TYR A 348 -0.79 3.90 27.61
N PHE A 349 -0.03 3.03 26.93
CA PHE A 349 -0.47 2.48 25.66
C PHE A 349 -1.66 1.51 25.80
N LYS A 350 -1.74 0.75 26.90
CA LYS A 350 -2.93 -0.07 27.21
C LYS A 350 -4.15 0.83 27.43
N TYR A 351 -3.99 1.93 28.17
CA TYR A 351 -5.02 2.93 28.35
C TYR A 351 -5.51 3.52 27.02
N ILE A 352 -4.61 3.86 26.09
CA ILE A 352 -5.00 4.30 24.74
C ILE A 352 -5.84 3.24 24.02
N LYS A 353 -5.46 1.97 24.10
CA LYS A 353 -6.24 0.88 23.47
C LYS A 353 -7.64 0.78 24.06
N GLU A 354 -7.78 0.92 25.37
CA GLU A 354 -9.07 0.89 26.07
C GLU A 354 -9.95 2.09 25.71
N ILE A 355 -9.38 3.29 25.58
CA ILE A 355 -10.13 4.45 25.08
C ILE A 355 -10.64 4.17 23.67
N VAL A 356 -9.76 3.71 22.79
CA VAL A 356 -10.10 3.52 21.38
C VAL A 356 -11.18 2.46 21.18
N SER A 357 -11.17 1.39 21.97
CA SER A 357 -12.22 0.36 21.91
C SER A 357 -13.58 0.84 22.42
N GLN A 358 -13.63 1.96 23.15
CA GLN A 358 -14.86 2.60 23.61
C GLN A 358 -15.41 3.67 22.64
N ILE A 359 -14.64 4.05 21.62
CA ILE A 359 -15.09 5.00 20.60
C ILE A 359 -16.01 4.27 19.62
N SER A 360 -17.20 4.84 19.38
CA SER A 360 -18.15 4.27 18.43
C SER A 360 -17.54 4.18 17.02
N GLY A 361 -17.65 3.01 16.39
CA GLY A 361 -17.06 2.71 15.08
C GLY A 361 -15.59 2.27 15.14
N CYS A 362 -14.92 2.36 16.29
CA CYS A 362 -13.53 1.94 16.50
C CYS A 362 -13.39 0.66 17.35
N GLU A 363 -14.49 -0.01 17.70
CA GLU A 363 -14.51 -1.15 18.63
C GLU A 363 -13.64 -2.31 18.13
N MET A 364 -13.56 -2.49 16.81
CA MET A 364 -12.75 -3.52 16.16
C MET A 364 -11.37 -3.01 15.70
N LEU A 365 -11.03 -1.74 15.96
CA LEU A 365 -9.77 -1.15 15.53
C LEU A 365 -8.60 -1.71 16.34
N LYS A 366 -7.62 -2.29 15.64
CA LYS A 366 -6.41 -2.83 16.28
C LYS A 366 -5.28 -1.81 16.23
N LEU A 367 -4.81 -1.39 17.39
CA LEU A 367 -3.61 -0.55 17.51
C LEU A 367 -2.36 -1.43 17.65
N LYS A 368 -1.51 -1.42 16.63
CA LYS A 368 -0.22 -2.13 16.64
C LYS A 368 0.91 -1.15 16.98
N PRO A 369 1.60 -1.31 18.12
CA PRO A 369 2.76 -0.48 18.42
C PRO A 369 3.87 -0.80 17.41
N LEU A 370 4.51 0.24 16.90
CA LEU A 370 5.64 0.12 15.98
C LEU A 370 6.95 0.45 16.70
N LYS A 371 6.97 1.55 17.44
CA LYS A 371 8.15 2.03 18.16
C LYS A 371 7.73 2.72 19.46
N ILE A 372 8.56 2.52 20.48
CA ILE A 372 8.53 3.28 21.73
C ILE A 372 9.89 3.94 21.83
N MET A 373 9.91 5.26 21.99
CA MET A 373 11.12 6.08 21.91
C MET A 373 11.24 6.88 23.19
N GLU A 374 12.43 6.95 23.80
CA GLU A 374 12.63 7.57 25.12
C GLU A 374 12.54 9.10 25.04
N LYS A 375 13.18 9.68 24.03
CA LYS A 375 13.19 11.12 23.72
C LYS A 375 13.18 11.29 22.20
N VAL A 376 12.55 12.35 21.70
CA VAL A 376 12.41 12.57 20.25
C VAL A 376 12.68 14.04 19.87
N ALA A 377 13.56 14.24 18.90
CA ALA A 377 13.72 15.51 18.18
C ALA A 377 12.90 15.41 16.89
N PHE A 378 11.71 15.99 16.86
CA PHE A 378 10.73 15.77 15.79
C PHE A 378 10.55 17.00 14.91
N ILE A 379 10.58 16.82 13.60
CA ILE A 379 10.11 17.81 12.62
C ILE A 379 8.87 17.30 11.92
N ASP A 380 8.98 16.10 11.35
CA ASP A 380 7.87 15.42 10.69
C ASP A 380 8.13 13.91 10.59
N SER A 381 7.15 13.18 10.05
CA SER A 381 7.22 11.73 9.90
C SER A 381 8.36 11.20 9.01
N SER A 382 9.03 12.05 8.21
CA SER A 382 10.21 11.71 7.40
C SER A 382 11.53 12.19 8.02
N LEU A 383 11.48 13.05 9.04
CA LEU A 383 12.64 13.71 9.62
C LEU A 383 12.49 13.82 11.14
N TYR A 384 13.05 12.85 11.85
CA TYR A 384 13.19 12.89 13.30
C TYR A 384 14.34 12.01 13.78
N PHE A 385 14.89 12.38 14.93
CA PHE A 385 15.92 11.65 15.66
C PHE A 385 15.36 11.24 17.02
N TYR A 386 15.77 10.10 17.54
CA TYR A 386 15.23 9.60 18.79
C TYR A 386 16.22 8.74 19.57
N VAL A 387 15.99 8.65 20.87
CA VAL A 387 16.74 7.76 21.77
C VAL A 387 15.98 6.46 21.97
N PHE A 388 16.68 5.33 21.85
CA PHE A 388 16.16 4.00 22.13
C PHE A 388 17.27 3.14 22.73
N GLU A 389 17.07 2.60 23.94
CA GLU A 389 18.05 1.76 24.63
C GLU A 389 19.42 2.45 24.75
N LYS A 390 19.42 3.77 25.01
CA LYS A 390 20.59 4.67 25.07
C LYS A 390 21.31 4.92 23.75
N GLU A 391 20.83 4.38 22.63
CA GLU A 391 21.34 4.70 21.29
C GLU A 391 20.54 5.84 20.66
N ILE A 392 21.23 6.71 19.91
CA ILE A 392 20.61 7.77 19.12
C ILE A 392 20.42 7.25 17.70
N LEU A 393 19.16 7.17 17.28
CA LEU A 393 18.77 6.66 15.97
C LEU A 393 18.10 7.77 15.15
N SER A 394 18.14 7.61 13.83
CA SER A 394 17.51 8.52 12.87
C SER A 394 16.64 7.74 11.89
N VAL A 395 15.53 8.33 11.47
CA VAL A 395 14.75 7.79 10.35
C VAL A 395 15.27 8.19 8.97
N THR A 396 16.22 9.13 8.92
CA THR A 396 16.84 9.63 7.68
C THR A 396 18.35 9.54 7.74
N ASP A 397 18.97 9.30 6.60
CA ASP A 397 20.41 9.35 6.35
C ASP A 397 20.84 10.59 5.55
N ALA A 398 19.90 11.48 5.22
CA ALA A 398 20.16 12.61 4.33
C ALA A 398 21.00 13.74 4.96
N TYR A 399 21.10 13.79 6.29
CA TYR A 399 21.75 14.87 7.02
C TYR A 399 22.89 14.33 7.87
N ASN A 400 24.02 15.02 7.85
CA ASN A 400 25.22 14.64 8.58
C ASN A 400 25.40 15.56 9.79
N ILE A 401 24.58 15.34 10.84
CA ILE A 401 24.70 16.05 12.11
C ILE A 401 25.56 15.18 13.05
N PRO A 402 26.65 15.73 13.64
CA PRO A 402 27.54 14.97 14.52
C PRO A 402 26.82 14.33 15.71
N LEU A 403 27.21 13.10 16.06
CA LEU A 403 26.64 12.37 17.20
C LEU A 403 26.83 13.15 18.52
N GLU A 404 27.99 13.78 18.68
CA GLU A 404 28.33 14.67 19.81
C GLU A 404 27.25 15.73 20.06
N PHE A 405 26.70 16.31 18.98
CA PHE A 405 25.61 17.26 19.09
C PHE A 405 24.34 16.61 19.64
N PHE A 406 23.96 15.43 19.14
CA PHE A 406 22.75 14.76 19.61
C PHE A 406 22.89 14.24 21.04
N GLU A 407 24.06 13.78 21.45
CA GLU A 407 24.35 13.40 22.85
C GLU A 407 24.10 14.59 23.78
N MET A 408 24.64 15.76 23.43
CA MET A 408 24.36 17.02 24.13
C MET A 408 22.87 17.41 24.05
N TYR A 409 22.25 17.31 22.88
CA TYR A 409 20.86 17.70 22.64
C TYR A 409 19.84 16.85 23.40
N PHE A 410 20.06 15.55 23.52
CA PHE A 410 19.19 14.67 24.30
C PHE A 410 19.53 14.64 25.79
N SER A 411 20.67 15.21 26.19
CA SER A 411 21.00 15.44 27.59
C SER A 411 20.24 16.64 28.18
N ASP A 412 20.29 16.72 29.51
CA ASP A 412 19.77 17.85 30.27
C ASP A 412 20.82 18.98 30.43
N LYS A 413 22.00 18.85 29.80
CA LYS A 413 23.07 19.85 29.86
C LYS A 413 22.73 21.06 28.97
N MET A 414 23.21 22.24 29.37
CA MET A 414 23.20 23.41 28.49
C MET A 414 24.22 23.24 27.36
N ILE A 415 23.81 23.61 26.15
CA ILE A 415 24.67 23.65 24.96
C ILE A 415 25.17 25.08 24.84
N ASP A 416 26.47 25.32 24.98
CA ASP A 416 27.04 26.65 24.78
C ASP A 416 27.15 27.01 23.29
N ASN A 417 27.43 28.27 22.98
CA ASN A 417 27.51 28.73 21.59
C ASN A 417 28.82 28.28 20.91
N GLU A 418 29.91 28.18 21.67
CA GLU A 418 31.22 27.76 21.16
C GLU A 418 31.18 26.31 20.66
N PHE A 419 30.55 25.41 21.42
CA PHE A 419 30.27 24.05 21.00
C PHE A 419 29.51 24.04 19.68
N VAL A 420 28.42 24.82 19.57
CA VAL A 420 27.64 24.87 18.32
C VAL A 420 28.50 25.33 17.16
N TYR A 421 29.26 26.42 17.28
CA TYR A 421 30.16 26.88 16.23
C TYR A 421 31.19 25.83 15.80
N SER A 422 31.74 25.07 16.76
CA SER A 422 32.68 23.99 16.48
C SER A 422 32.05 22.83 15.70
N GLN A 423 30.75 22.59 15.87
CA GLN A 423 30.02 21.56 15.12
C GLN A 423 29.63 22.03 13.72
N VAL A 424 29.20 23.29 13.57
CA VAL A 424 28.76 23.86 12.28
C VAL A 424 29.83 23.74 11.19
N GLN A 425 31.11 23.95 11.54
CA GLN A 425 32.23 23.86 10.60
C GLN A 425 32.47 22.44 10.05
N LYS A 426 31.87 21.41 10.66
CA LYS A 426 32.07 19.99 10.30
C LYS A 426 30.93 19.44 9.43
N MET A 427 29.94 20.25 9.03
CA MET A 427 28.73 19.76 8.36
C MET A 427 28.34 20.59 7.13
N THR A 428 27.38 20.07 6.35
CA THR A 428 26.81 20.80 5.21
C THR A 428 25.87 21.91 5.68
N VAL A 429 25.56 22.85 4.79
CA VAL A 429 24.65 23.98 5.08
C VAL A 429 23.27 23.47 5.48
N GLU A 430 22.76 22.43 4.81
CA GLU A 430 21.45 21.83 5.07
C GLU A 430 21.43 21.13 6.44
N SER A 431 22.52 20.42 6.77
CA SER A 431 22.70 19.79 8.08
C SER A 431 22.79 20.83 9.19
N MET A 432 23.46 21.96 8.95
CA MET A 432 23.50 23.10 9.86
C MET A 432 22.11 23.70 10.06
N LYS A 433 21.39 24.02 8.99
CA LYS A 433 20.02 24.57 9.05
C LYS A 433 19.12 23.66 9.91
N LEU A 434 19.22 22.35 9.69
CA LEU A 434 18.50 21.36 10.48
C LEU A 434 18.92 21.32 11.96
N MET A 435 20.22 21.33 12.24
CA MET A 435 20.75 21.36 13.60
C MET A 435 20.29 22.60 14.38
N LEU A 436 20.36 23.78 13.75
CA LEU A 436 19.86 25.04 14.31
C LEU A 436 18.36 24.96 14.55
N ARG A 437 17.59 24.41 13.61
CA ARG A 437 16.15 24.20 13.78
C ARG A 437 15.85 23.34 15.01
N PHE A 438 16.59 22.27 15.26
CA PHE A 438 16.42 21.48 16.49
C PHE A 438 16.74 22.31 17.74
N LEU A 439 17.85 23.06 17.75
CA LEU A 439 18.22 23.92 18.88
C LEU A 439 17.14 24.96 19.21
N SER A 440 16.46 25.49 18.19
CA SER A 440 15.37 26.47 18.37
C SER A 440 14.21 25.94 19.22
N TYR A 441 14.02 24.61 19.29
CA TYR A 441 12.99 24.00 20.12
C TYR A 441 13.36 23.94 21.61
N LYS A 442 14.64 24.11 21.95
CA LYS A 442 15.13 24.11 23.34
C LYS A 442 15.47 25.50 23.87
N ARG A 443 15.82 26.45 23.01
CA ARG A 443 16.25 27.81 23.41
C ARG A 443 16.09 28.82 22.27
N ASP A 444 16.18 30.10 22.63
CA ASP A 444 16.36 31.16 21.65
C ASP A 444 17.73 31.03 20.97
N ILE A 445 17.74 31.14 19.64
CA ILE A 445 18.92 31.00 18.80
C ILE A 445 19.13 32.16 17.83
N HIS A 446 18.35 33.25 17.87
CA HIS A 446 18.41 34.29 16.82
C HIS A 446 19.84 34.83 16.58
N GLY A 447 20.55 35.22 17.64
CA GLY A 447 21.94 35.69 17.54
C GLY A 447 22.94 34.59 17.15
N LEU A 448 22.70 33.35 17.61
CA LEU A 448 23.54 32.19 17.29
C LEU A 448 23.42 31.82 15.80
N ALA A 449 22.19 31.73 15.30
CA ALA A 449 21.88 31.34 13.94
C ALA A 449 22.55 32.29 12.93
N SER A 450 22.38 33.61 13.11
CA SER A 450 22.99 34.60 12.20
C SER A 450 24.52 34.48 12.16
N ASN A 451 25.17 34.19 13.28
CA ASN A 451 26.60 33.93 13.32
C ASN A 451 26.98 32.62 12.62
N CYS A 452 26.19 31.55 12.76
CA CYS A 452 26.41 30.29 12.04
C CYS A 452 26.29 30.47 10.51
N TYR A 453 25.30 31.22 10.03
CA TYR A 453 25.16 31.56 8.61
C TYR A 453 26.37 32.36 8.10
N LYS A 454 26.83 33.37 8.86
CA LYS A 454 28.05 34.12 8.54
C LYS A 454 29.29 33.22 8.49
N LEU A 455 29.44 32.29 9.43
CA LEU A 455 30.54 31.32 9.45
C LEU A 455 30.53 30.40 8.23
N MET A 456 29.35 29.96 7.79
CA MET A 456 29.18 29.13 6.59
C MET A 456 29.19 29.92 5.28
N LYS A 457 29.27 31.26 5.35
CA LYS A 457 29.18 32.18 4.20
C LYS A 457 27.91 31.96 3.37
N THR A 458 26.79 31.72 4.05
CA THR A 458 25.48 31.52 3.41
C THR A 458 24.46 32.55 3.88
N ASN A 459 23.40 32.72 3.10
CA ASN A 459 22.33 33.65 3.40
C ASN A 459 21.33 33.02 4.38
N GLU A 460 21.00 33.73 5.45
CA GLU A 460 19.99 33.31 6.44
C GLU A 460 18.56 33.33 5.87
N PHE A 461 18.32 34.09 4.78
CA PHE A 461 17.03 34.22 4.11
C PHE A 461 16.82 33.28 2.92
N GLU A 462 17.81 32.42 2.61
CA GLU A 462 17.61 31.36 1.62
C GLU A 462 16.78 30.22 2.24
N GLU A 463 15.46 30.35 2.14
CA GLU A 463 14.54 29.26 2.41
C GLU A 463 14.54 28.29 1.22
N GLU A 464 14.75 27.00 1.50
CA GLU A 464 14.35 25.98 0.56
C GLU A 464 12.82 25.88 0.65
N ASN A 465 12.14 26.26 -0.43
CA ASN A 465 10.73 25.95 -0.66
C ASN A 465 10.57 24.43 -0.80
N GLY A 466 10.60 23.72 0.32
CA GLY A 466 10.32 22.29 0.36
C GLY A 466 8.83 22.06 0.25
N TYR A 467 8.25 22.25 -0.93
CA TYR A 467 6.89 21.79 -1.18
C TYR A 467 6.89 20.26 -1.19
N ARG A 468 5.89 19.67 -0.52
CA ARG A 468 5.80 18.21 -0.35
C ARG A 468 4.72 17.66 -1.26
N HIS A 469 5.14 16.81 -2.19
CA HIS A 469 4.20 16.03 -2.98
C HIS A 469 3.34 15.13 -2.11
N LEU A 470 2.04 15.14 -2.41
CA LEU A 470 1.01 14.40 -1.71
C LEU A 470 0.61 13.12 -2.46
N LEU A 471 1.55 12.55 -3.22
CA LEU A 471 1.36 11.27 -3.89
C LEU A 471 1.50 10.13 -2.88
N SER A 472 0.69 9.09 -3.02
CA SER A 472 0.79 7.88 -2.21
C SER A 472 1.65 6.81 -2.90
N VAL A 473 2.35 6.00 -2.12
CA VAL A 473 3.11 4.84 -2.59
C VAL A 473 3.02 3.69 -1.59
N PHE A 474 2.77 2.48 -2.06
CA PHE A 474 2.74 1.30 -1.20
C PHE A 474 4.16 0.74 -1.05
N CYS A 475 4.56 0.47 0.19
CA CYS A 475 5.84 -0.19 0.46
C CYS A 475 5.77 -1.65 0.03
N SER A 476 6.68 -2.09 -0.86
CA SER A 476 6.75 -3.48 -1.32
C SER A 476 6.96 -4.49 -0.19
N TYR A 477 7.67 -4.10 0.88
CA TYR A 477 8.01 -4.98 2.00
C TYR A 477 6.91 -5.15 3.04
N CYS A 478 6.21 -4.08 3.40
CA CYS A 478 5.24 -4.10 4.50
C CYS A 478 3.82 -3.71 4.09
N LYS A 479 3.60 -3.41 2.80
CA LYS A 479 2.31 -3.06 2.21
C LYS A 479 1.63 -1.84 2.83
N PHE A 480 2.38 -1.07 3.61
CA PHE A 480 1.91 0.19 4.19
C PHE A 480 1.86 1.26 3.10
N GLU A 481 0.76 2.02 3.07
CA GLU A 481 0.61 3.19 2.20
C GLU A 481 1.40 4.36 2.81
N ASN A 482 2.38 4.88 2.08
CA ASN A 482 3.18 6.03 2.47
C ASN A 482 2.80 7.21 1.57
N ILE A 483 3.01 8.44 2.05
CA ILE A 483 3.21 9.57 1.12
C ILE A 483 4.63 9.46 0.55
N ILE A 484 4.83 9.77 -0.74
CA ILE A 484 6.11 9.61 -1.44
C ILE A 484 7.26 10.19 -0.62
N ARG A 485 8.26 9.34 -0.38
CA ARG A 485 9.48 9.61 0.38
C ARG A 485 10.49 8.49 0.15
N LYS A 486 11.75 8.69 0.54
CA LYS A 486 12.82 7.70 0.34
C LYS A 486 12.63 6.41 1.15
N ARG A 487 12.13 6.50 2.39
CA ARG A 487 12.01 5.36 3.32
C ARG A 487 10.59 5.20 3.85
N CYS A 488 10.12 3.96 3.96
CA CYS A 488 8.81 3.67 4.50
C CYS A 488 8.71 4.04 5.99
N ILE A 489 7.69 4.80 6.42
CA ILE A 489 7.57 5.18 7.84
C ILE A 489 7.24 4.02 8.77
N ASN A 490 6.57 2.99 8.24
CA ASN A 490 6.22 1.79 9.00
C ASN A 490 7.39 0.82 9.24
N CYS A 491 8.21 0.53 8.22
CA CYS A 491 9.30 -0.46 8.33
C CYS A 491 10.71 0.10 8.15
N LEU A 492 10.86 1.41 7.90
CA LEU A 492 12.11 2.14 7.65
C LEU A 492 12.95 1.68 6.45
N LYS A 493 12.54 0.64 5.73
CA LYS A 493 13.21 0.20 4.50
C LYS A 493 13.03 1.25 3.39
N THR A 494 14.07 1.39 2.56
CA THR A 494 14.04 2.21 1.35
C THR A 494 12.93 1.73 0.41
N ILE A 495 12.12 2.66 -0.07
CA ILE A 495 11.06 2.37 -1.04
C ILE A 495 11.71 2.19 -2.41
N ASP A 496 11.27 1.17 -3.16
CA ASP A 496 11.79 0.91 -4.50
C ASP A 496 11.57 2.12 -5.42
N LYS A 497 12.67 2.64 -5.97
CA LYS A 497 12.68 3.78 -6.88
C LYS A 497 11.80 3.55 -8.11
N ARG A 498 11.67 2.30 -8.60
CA ARG A 498 10.82 1.97 -9.75
C ARG A 498 9.34 2.20 -9.45
N VAL A 499 8.93 1.93 -8.20
CA VAL A 499 7.56 2.18 -7.76
C VAL A 499 7.32 3.68 -7.65
N ILE A 500 8.27 4.44 -7.09
CA ILE A 500 8.19 5.91 -7.03
C ILE A 500 8.11 6.51 -8.43
N GLU A 501 9.00 6.09 -9.34
CA GLU A 501 9.01 6.52 -10.75
C GLU A 501 7.67 6.26 -11.44
N LEU A 502 7.09 5.07 -11.26
CA LEU A 502 5.80 4.73 -11.86
C LEU A 502 4.67 5.66 -11.37
N GLU A 503 4.63 5.97 -10.07
CA GLU A 503 3.64 6.90 -9.50
C GLU A 503 3.86 8.33 -10.01
N CYS A 504 5.11 8.78 -10.13
CA CYS A 504 5.44 10.10 -10.68
C CYS A 504 5.04 10.20 -12.16
N ILE A 505 5.29 9.17 -12.98
CA ILE A 505 4.85 9.12 -14.38
C ILE A 505 3.33 9.14 -14.47
N ASN A 506 2.63 8.38 -13.62
CA ASN A 506 1.17 8.39 -13.60
C ASN A 506 0.63 9.78 -13.24
N TYR A 507 1.26 10.49 -12.31
CA TYR A 507 0.92 11.87 -11.96
C TYR A 507 1.19 12.87 -13.08
N LEU A 508 2.35 12.75 -13.73
CA LEU A 508 2.68 13.56 -14.90
C LEU A 508 1.61 13.42 -16.00
N ARG A 509 1.19 12.19 -16.30
CA ARG A 509 0.16 11.95 -17.31
C ARG A 509 -1.23 12.44 -16.90
N TYR A 510 -1.53 12.45 -15.60
CA TYR A 510 -2.73 13.10 -15.08
C TYR A 510 -2.69 14.61 -15.32
N CYS A 511 -1.56 15.27 -15.00
CA CYS A 511 -1.36 16.70 -15.24
C CYS A 511 -1.53 17.03 -16.74
N TYR A 512 -0.91 16.23 -17.61
CA TYR A 512 -1.08 16.33 -19.07
C TYR A 512 -2.55 16.24 -19.48
N LYS A 513 -3.31 15.28 -18.96
CA LYS A 513 -4.72 15.10 -19.31
C LYS A 513 -5.59 16.27 -18.83
N GLN A 514 -5.35 16.77 -17.62
CA GLN A 514 -6.06 17.95 -17.10
C GLN A 514 -5.82 19.17 -18.00
N HIS A 515 -4.58 19.37 -18.41
CA HIS A 515 -4.21 20.44 -19.33
C HIS A 515 -4.85 20.24 -20.73
N PHE A 516 -4.81 19.01 -21.28
CA PHE A 516 -5.42 18.68 -22.57
C PHE A 516 -6.93 18.90 -22.60
N ASN A 517 -7.63 18.59 -21.50
CA ASN A 517 -9.06 18.82 -21.39
C ASN A 517 -9.43 20.32 -21.36
N GLY A 518 -8.45 21.20 -21.14
CA GLY A 518 -8.64 22.64 -21.02
C GLY A 518 -9.38 23.04 -19.74
N ASP A 519 -9.29 22.23 -18.68
CA ASP A 519 -9.96 22.50 -17.41
C ASP A 519 -9.35 23.76 -16.78
N ARG A 520 -10.17 24.80 -16.58
CA ARG A 520 -9.73 26.07 -15.99
C ARG A 520 -10.10 26.15 -14.52
N LEU A 521 -9.19 26.71 -13.73
CA LEU A 521 -9.35 26.92 -12.29
C LEU A 521 -9.35 28.41 -11.98
N CYS A 522 -10.16 28.79 -11.00
CA CYS A 522 -10.15 30.16 -10.52
C CYS A 522 -8.84 30.46 -9.78
N ASN A 523 -8.08 31.45 -10.23
CA ASN A 523 -6.82 31.87 -9.63
C ASN A 523 -6.90 32.42 -8.18
N ARG A 524 -8.10 32.50 -7.59
CA ARG A 524 -8.33 32.93 -6.20
C ARG A 524 -8.81 31.83 -5.26
N CYS A 525 -9.65 30.93 -5.75
CA CYS A 525 -10.32 29.93 -4.90
C CYS A 525 -10.22 28.50 -5.42
N ASP A 526 -9.47 28.28 -6.50
CA ASP A 526 -9.25 26.98 -7.12
C ASP A 526 -10.54 26.21 -7.47
N SER A 527 -11.67 26.92 -7.59
CA SER A 527 -12.90 26.31 -8.11
C SER A 527 -12.74 26.04 -9.60
N TYR A 528 -13.22 24.89 -10.09
CA TYR A 528 -13.25 24.58 -11.52
C TYR A 528 -14.28 25.43 -12.29
N GLU A 529 -13.98 25.74 -13.54
CA GLU A 529 -14.92 26.32 -14.49
C GLU A 529 -15.96 25.25 -14.88
N VAL A 530 -17.10 25.22 -14.19
CA VAL A 530 -18.18 24.27 -14.48
C VAL A 530 -18.89 24.61 -15.82
N ARG A 531 -18.77 25.84 -16.31
CA ARG A 531 -19.42 26.33 -17.54
C ARG A 531 -18.39 27.01 -18.43
N LYS A 532 -18.01 26.38 -19.55
CA LYS A 532 -16.93 26.74 -20.52
C LYS A 532 -16.92 28.16 -21.13
N LEU A 533 -17.78 29.07 -20.68
CA LEU A 533 -17.90 30.44 -21.20
C LEU A 533 -17.78 31.49 -20.09
N LYS A 534 -17.46 31.07 -18.85
CA LYS A 534 -17.45 31.98 -17.72
C LYS A 534 -16.01 32.37 -17.44
N GLU A 535 -15.64 33.60 -17.80
CA GLU A 535 -14.27 34.09 -17.60
C GLU A 535 -13.92 34.32 -16.11
N TYR A 536 -14.93 34.59 -15.29
CA TYR A 536 -14.76 34.94 -13.88
C TYR A 536 -15.56 34.05 -12.94
N CYS A 537 -14.93 33.63 -11.85
CA CYS A 537 -15.56 32.91 -10.75
C CYS A 537 -16.50 33.82 -9.96
N SER A 538 -17.43 33.22 -9.21
CA SER A 538 -18.27 33.95 -8.24
C SER A 538 -17.47 34.69 -7.17
N CYS A 539 -16.22 34.30 -6.90
CA CYS A 539 -15.31 35.03 -6.00
C CYS A 539 -14.60 36.23 -6.67
N GLY A 540 -14.88 36.50 -7.94
CA GLY A 540 -14.26 37.58 -8.74
C GLY A 540 -12.86 37.25 -9.28
N GLY A 541 -12.33 36.04 -9.04
CA GLY A 541 -11.07 35.59 -9.67
C GLY A 541 -11.29 35.12 -11.11
N LYS A 542 -10.24 35.15 -11.93
CA LYS A 542 -10.29 34.73 -13.34
C LYS A 542 -10.06 33.21 -13.44
N TYR A 543 -10.78 32.54 -14.33
CA TYR A 543 -10.50 31.15 -14.66
C TYR A 543 -9.31 31.08 -15.61
N VAL A 544 -8.23 30.43 -15.17
CA VAL A 544 -6.98 30.25 -15.91
C VAL A 544 -6.67 28.77 -16.04
N LEU A 545 -5.90 28.39 -17.05
CA LEU A 545 -5.33 27.05 -17.10
C LEU A 545 -4.39 26.86 -15.91
N LYS A 546 -4.41 25.66 -15.34
CA LYS A 546 -3.51 25.35 -14.23
C LYS A 546 -2.09 25.20 -14.78
N ASP A 547 -1.17 26.01 -14.29
CA ASP A 547 0.25 25.78 -14.49
C ASP A 547 0.69 24.60 -13.61
N PHE A 548 1.37 23.63 -14.22
CA PHE A 548 1.91 22.42 -13.57
C PHE A 548 3.45 22.44 -13.47
N THR A 549 4.10 23.55 -13.85
CA THR A 549 5.56 23.65 -13.94
C THR A 549 6.24 23.39 -12.59
N GLU A 550 5.70 23.95 -11.51
CA GLU A 550 6.19 23.72 -10.15
C GLU A 550 6.05 22.24 -9.77
N GLU A 551 4.87 21.64 -9.98
CA GLU A 551 4.69 20.22 -9.66
C GLU A 551 5.64 19.31 -10.44
N ILE A 552 5.89 19.61 -11.73
CA ILE A 552 6.84 18.85 -12.56
C ILE A 552 8.26 18.97 -12.01
N ASN A 553 8.70 20.18 -11.64
CA ASN A 553 10.03 20.41 -11.09
C ASN A 553 10.24 19.67 -9.77
N ASP A 554 9.22 19.65 -8.93
CA ASP A 554 9.29 18.93 -7.66
C ASP A 554 9.35 17.40 -7.89
N LEU A 555 8.70 16.85 -8.92
CA LEU A 555 8.79 15.41 -9.22
C LEU A 555 10.22 15.00 -9.61
N LYS A 556 10.94 15.87 -10.33
CA LYS A 556 12.35 15.66 -10.70
C LYS A 556 13.25 15.52 -9.47
N ALA A 557 12.89 16.11 -8.33
CA ALA A 557 13.64 15.94 -7.09
C ALA A 557 13.60 14.49 -6.53
N PHE A 558 12.59 13.70 -6.90
CA PHE A 558 12.43 12.30 -6.46
C PHE A 558 12.87 11.27 -7.50
N VAL A 559 12.81 11.63 -8.78
CA VAL A 559 13.05 10.72 -9.90
C VAL A 559 14.01 11.39 -10.89
N ASP A 560 15.23 10.87 -10.93
CA ASP A 560 16.28 11.24 -11.89
C ASP A 560 16.56 10.02 -12.77
N THR A 561 15.70 9.82 -13.77
CA THR A 561 15.83 8.73 -14.75
C THR A 561 15.56 9.28 -16.16
N LYS A 562 16.34 8.80 -17.13
CA LYS A 562 16.14 9.16 -18.56
C LYS A 562 14.69 8.95 -19.02
N ARG A 563 14.06 7.86 -18.57
CA ARG A 563 12.67 7.54 -18.90
C ARG A 563 11.70 8.59 -18.37
N PHE A 564 11.91 9.06 -17.14
CA PHE A 564 11.09 10.11 -16.56
C PHE A 564 11.30 11.44 -17.29
N ASP A 565 12.56 11.80 -17.57
CA ASP A 565 12.90 13.02 -18.31
C ASP A 565 12.32 13.05 -19.73
N GLU A 566 12.31 11.91 -20.42
CA GLU A 566 11.65 11.76 -21.72
C GLU A 566 10.14 12.00 -21.64
N GLU A 567 9.46 11.48 -20.61
CA GLU A 567 8.02 11.73 -20.42
C GLU A 567 7.76 13.18 -20.04
N VAL A 568 8.60 13.79 -19.18
CA VAL A 568 8.51 15.22 -18.83
C VAL A 568 8.66 16.08 -20.07
N SER A 569 9.66 15.81 -20.92
CA SER A 569 9.94 16.59 -22.13
C SER A 569 8.73 16.58 -23.07
N LYS A 570 8.09 15.42 -23.27
CA LYS A 570 6.84 15.31 -24.06
C LYS A 570 5.71 16.18 -23.52
N VAL A 571 5.58 16.25 -22.19
CA VAL A 571 4.53 17.04 -21.54
C VAL A 571 4.84 18.54 -21.63
N VAL A 572 6.10 18.94 -21.39
CA VAL A 572 6.54 20.34 -21.47
C VAL A 572 6.46 20.88 -22.90
N GLU A 573 6.93 20.12 -23.90
CA GLU A 573 6.80 20.49 -25.32
C GLU A 573 5.34 20.71 -25.70
N PHE A 574 4.42 19.88 -25.21
CA PHE A 574 3.00 20.05 -25.48
C PHE A 574 2.40 21.30 -24.81
N ILE A 575 2.73 21.53 -23.53
CA ILE A 575 2.24 22.70 -22.77
C ILE A 575 2.76 23.99 -23.41
N GLY A 576 4.06 24.07 -23.71
CA GLY A 576 4.68 25.26 -24.31
C GLY A 576 4.16 25.60 -25.70
N ASN A 577 3.68 24.62 -26.46
CA ASN A 577 3.05 24.84 -27.78
C ASN A 577 1.55 25.18 -27.70
N SER A 578 0.94 25.22 -26.51
CA SER A 578 -0.49 25.53 -26.32
C SER A 578 -0.77 26.97 -25.91
N ASP A 579 0.29 27.75 -25.65
CA ASP A 579 0.25 29.20 -25.39
C ASP A 579 0.47 30.05 -26.67
N GLU A 580 0.74 29.42 -27.82
CA GLU A 580 0.68 30.00 -29.17
C GLU A 580 -0.69 29.72 -29.83
#